data_AF-A0A3D3XRC6-F1
#
_entry.id   AF-A0A3D3XRC6-F1
#
_cell.length_a   1.000
_cell.length_b   1.000
_cell.length_c   1.000
_cell.angle_alpha   90.00
_cell.angle_beta   90.00
_cell.angle_gamma   90.00
#
_symmetry.space_group_name_H-M   'P 1'
#
loop_
_entity.id
_entity.type
_entity.pdbx_description
1 polymer ?
#
loop_
_entity_poly.entity_id
_entity_poly.type
_entity_poly.pdbx_seq_one_letter_code
_entity_poly.pdbx_strand_id
1 'polypeptide(L)'
;MFKSFLTRIAQVLVGGLFIFSGLVKMNDPVGFSFKLEEYFSEEVLNLTIFEPLALPLAIILVAVEVLLGLALLLGCWKRVVLLSLSGMIGFFTFLTFWSAYFNQVTDCGCFGDAIPLTPWESFYKDVVLCVLIIILWWGEKEIFSSVPKITSYILMAVGLGFSIVFTYQVMNHLPSRDFRPYAEGLSIIEGMKPAEELGLEPPKYEVIYTLRNEAGEITEITSSEYISEKWWEKTEWTMLSELSKTIKVAEGYEPPVHDFSIMNDYGNLTDSILVMDEIWLLVAYNHAKTSDKGWSNVLPTLEKLAGEGTPHMVLSASMPEDFASYGLSNKTPFAFTDETTLKTMVRSNPGWVVLNKGRVVKKYHHNDSPR
;
A
#
# COMPACT_ATOMS: atom_id res chain seq x y z
N MET A 1 -20.72 11.50 36.06
CA MET A 1 -21.14 12.23 34.84
C MET A 1 -19.97 12.39 33.86
N PHE A 2 -18.86 13.02 34.27
CA PHE A 2 -17.64 13.18 33.45
C PHE A 2 -17.09 11.86 32.88
N LYS A 3 -16.92 10.84 33.74
CA LYS A 3 -16.46 9.50 33.33
C LYS A 3 -17.33 8.88 32.23
N SER A 4 -18.65 8.87 32.43
CA SER A 4 -19.62 8.32 31.46
C SER A 4 -19.57 9.07 30.12
N PHE A 5 -19.51 10.40 30.16
CA PHE A 5 -19.42 11.23 28.96
C PHE A 5 -18.14 10.94 28.16
N LEU A 6 -16.98 10.91 28.84
CA LEU A 6 -15.69 10.66 28.21
C LEU A 6 -15.62 9.26 27.58
N THR A 7 -16.10 8.24 28.29
CA THR A 7 -16.17 6.86 27.77
C THR A 7 -17.06 6.76 26.54
N ARG A 8 -18.22 7.42 26.52
CA ARG A 8 -19.15 7.39 25.37
C ARG A 8 -18.56 8.08 24.15
N ILE A 9 -17.86 9.19 24.33
CA ILE A 9 -17.14 9.85 23.23
C ILE A 9 -16.04 8.95 22.70
N ALA A 10 -15.20 8.40 23.60
CA ALA A 10 -14.15 7.46 23.21
C ALA A 10 -14.72 6.24 22.47
N GLN A 11 -15.88 5.73 22.88
CA GLN A 11 -16.55 4.59 22.24
C GLN A 11 -16.95 4.92 20.80
N VAL A 12 -17.56 6.09 20.57
CA VAL A 12 -17.97 6.52 19.23
C VAL A 12 -16.77 6.80 18.35
N LEU A 13 -15.74 7.48 18.87
CA LEU A 13 -14.53 7.82 18.11
C LEU A 13 -13.75 6.57 17.73
N VAL A 14 -13.43 5.70 18.70
CA VAL A 14 -12.67 4.46 18.43
C VAL A 14 -13.47 3.52 17.53
N GLY A 15 -14.76 3.32 17.83
CA GLY A 15 -15.61 2.43 17.02
C GLY A 15 -15.78 2.93 15.58
N GLY A 16 -16.02 4.22 15.41
CA GLY A 16 -16.14 4.86 14.09
C GLY A 16 -14.84 4.82 13.30
N LEU A 17 -13.70 5.11 13.95
CA LEU A 17 -12.39 5.08 13.29
C LEU A 17 -12.02 3.66 12.83
N PHE A 18 -12.28 2.63 13.65
CA PHE A 18 -12.04 1.24 13.26
C PHE A 18 -12.92 0.79 12.10
N ILE A 19 -14.20 1.17 12.08
CA ILE A 19 -15.07 0.88 10.93
C ILE A 19 -14.54 1.59 9.69
N PHE A 20 -14.21 2.88 9.79
CA PHE A 20 -13.71 3.65 8.66
C PHE A 20 -12.39 3.06 8.11
N SER A 21 -11.40 2.87 8.98
CA SER A 21 -10.12 2.26 8.66
C SER A 21 -10.29 0.87 8.04
N GLY A 22 -11.09 0.01 8.67
CA GLY A 22 -11.40 -1.33 8.16
C GLY A 22 -12.09 -1.29 6.80
N LEU A 23 -13.06 -0.42 6.57
CA LEU A 23 -13.74 -0.31 5.27
C LEU A 23 -12.79 0.16 4.16
N VAL A 24 -11.89 1.09 4.45
CA VAL A 24 -10.91 1.55 3.46
C VAL A 24 -9.92 0.43 3.11
N LYS A 25 -9.38 -0.29 4.11
CA LYS A 25 -8.55 -1.47 3.86
C LYS A 25 -9.32 -2.58 3.13
N MET A 26 -10.62 -2.73 3.41
CA MET A 26 -11.47 -3.75 2.77
C MET A 26 -11.78 -3.44 1.32
N ASN A 27 -11.69 -2.17 0.93
CA ASN A 27 -11.81 -1.78 -0.47
C ASN A 27 -10.57 -2.20 -1.28
N ASP A 28 -9.40 -2.34 -0.64
CA ASP A 28 -8.17 -2.84 -1.26
C ASP A 28 -7.39 -3.83 -0.35
N PRO A 29 -7.92 -5.06 -0.14
CA PRO A 29 -7.27 -6.05 0.70
C PRO A 29 -5.98 -6.59 0.07
N VAL A 30 -5.86 -6.53 -1.27
CA VAL A 30 -4.64 -6.91 -2.00
C VAL A 30 -3.52 -5.92 -1.70
N GLY A 31 -3.79 -4.62 -1.76
CA GLY A 31 -2.85 -3.57 -1.36
C GLY A 31 -2.38 -3.75 0.09
N PHE A 32 -3.32 -3.98 1.02
CA PHE A 32 -2.97 -4.24 2.42
C PHE A 32 -2.13 -5.52 2.60
N SER A 33 -2.38 -6.55 1.80
CA SER A 33 -1.58 -7.78 1.83
C SER A 33 -0.12 -7.56 1.42
N PHE A 34 0.16 -6.68 0.46
CA PHE A 34 1.53 -6.33 0.09
C PHE A 34 2.27 -5.65 1.24
N LYS A 35 1.59 -4.80 2.02
CA LYS A 35 2.16 -4.23 3.24
C LYS A 35 2.46 -5.28 4.29
N LEU A 36 1.60 -6.28 4.46
CA LEU A 36 1.90 -7.42 5.34
C LEU A 36 3.09 -8.25 4.83
N GLU A 37 3.21 -8.48 3.52
CA GLU A 37 4.39 -9.13 2.92
C GLU A 37 5.67 -8.34 3.24
N GLU A 38 5.67 -7.01 3.07
CA GLU A 38 6.80 -6.13 3.44
C GLU A 38 7.19 -6.29 4.91
N TYR A 39 6.22 -6.33 5.84
CA TYR A 39 6.50 -6.56 7.26
C TYR A 39 7.04 -7.97 7.56
N PHE A 40 6.62 -8.99 6.82
CA PHE A 40 7.07 -10.37 7.02
C PHE A 40 8.44 -10.67 6.40
N SER A 41 8.92 -9.80 5.53
CA SER A 41 10.22 -9.93 4.87
C SER A 41 11.40 -10.07 5.84
N GLU A 42 12.51 -10.62 5.33
CA GLU A 42 13.76 -10.83 6.09
C GLU A 42 14.32 -9.53 6.69
N GLU A 43 14.10 -8.40 6.02
CA GLU A 43 14.64 -7.10 6.41
C GLU A 43 13.93 -6.48 7.61
N VAL A 44 12.66 -6.86 7.86
CA VAL A 44 11.82 -6.22 8.89
C VAL A 44 11.61 -7.12 10.10
N LEU A 45 10.82 -8.19 9.97
CA LEU A 45 10.53 -9.13 11.06
C LEU A 45 11.15 -10.52 10.86
N ASN A 46 11.62 -10.84 9.64
CA ASN A 46 12.14 -12.14 9.26
C ASN A 46 11.16 -13.29 9.56
N LEU A 47 9.92 -13.10 9.11
CA LEU A 47 8.78 -13.99 9.31
C LEU A 47 8.25 -14.53 7.96
N THR A 48 9.18 -14.90 7.08
CA THR A 48 8.90 -15.30 5.69
C THR A 48 7.89 -16.43 5.53
N ILE A 49 7.71 -17.27 6.55
CA ILE A 49 6.68 -18.32 6.59
C ILE A 49 5.24 -17.77 6.48
N PHE A 50 5.02 -16.50 6.83
CA PHE A 50 3.71 -15.85 6.76
C PHE A 50 3.48 -15.07 5.46
N GLU A 51 4.50 -14.85 4.62
CA GLU A 51 4.35 -14.17 3.33
C GLU A 51 3.30 -14.83 2.43
N PRO A 52 3.28 -16.18 2.24
CA PRO A 52 2.26 -16.81 1.41
C PRO A 52 0.84 -16.69 2.00
N LEU A 53 0.75 -16.40 3.31
CA LEU A 53 -0.51 -16.24 4.04
C LEU A 53 -0.92 -14.77 4.16
N ALA A 54 -0.15 -13.81 3.63
CA ALA A 54 -0.39 -12.39 3.80
C ALA A 54 -1.78 -11.96 3.29
N LEU A 55 -2.22 -12.43 2.13
CA LEU A 55 -3.54 -12.10 1.59
C LEU A 55 -4.71 -12.68 2.43
N PRO A 56 -4.74 -13.98 2.76
CA PRO A 56 -5.73 -14.51 3.70
C PRO A 56 -5.75 -13.77 5.05
N LEU A 57 -4.58 -13.44 5.61
CA LEU A 57 -4.46 -12.71 6.87
C LEU A 57 -4.97 -11.28 6.74
N ALA A 58 -4.66 -10.57 5.65
CA ALA A 58 -5.17 -9.23 5.36
C ALA A 58 -6.70 -9.22 5.36
N ILE A 59 -7.34 -10.15 4.63
CA ILE A 59 -8.80 -10.25 4.56
C ILE A 59 -9.42 -10.48 5.95
N ILE A 60 -8.85 -11.41 6.72
CA ILE A 60 -9.36 -11.74 8.06
C ILE A 60 -9.18 -10.54 9.01
N LEU A 61 -8.01 -9.93 9.04
CA LEU A 61 -7.69 -8.82 9.93
C LEU A 61 -8.61 -7.63 9.67
N VAL A 62 -8.82 -7.29 8.40
CA VAL A 62 -9.69 -6.19 7.98
C VAL A 62 -11.15 -6.46 8.33
N ALA A 63 -11.63 -7.69 8.12
CA ALA A 63 -12.98 -8.07 8.54
C ALA A 63 -13.15 -7.99 10.07
N VAL A 64 -12.15 -8.45 10.83
CA VAL A 64 -12.11 -8.35 12.30
C VAL A 64 -12.11 -6.89 12.74
N GLU A 65 -11.36 -6.01 12.08
CA GLU A 65 -11.30 -4.58 12.39
C GLU A 65 -12.69 -3.91 12.27
N VAL A 66 -13.41 -4.14 11.16
CA VAL A 66 -14.78 -3.64 10.96
C VAL A 66 -15.73 -4.20 12.01
N LEU A 67 -15.65 -5.51 12.29
CA LEU A 67 -16.51 -6.18 13.27
C LEU A 67 -16.24 -5.71 14.70
N LEU A 68 -14.98 -5.47 15.09
CA LEU A 68 -14.63 -4.94 16.40
C LEU A 68 -15.13 -3.50 16.56
N GLY A 69 -15.00 -2.67 15.51
CA GLY A 69 -15.56 -1.32 15.50
C GLY A 69 -17.09 -1.33 15.67
N LEU A 70 -17.79 -2.18 14.91
CA LEU A 70 -19.24 -2.37 15.06
C LEU A 70 -19.60 -2.88 16.46
N ALA A 71 -18.89 -3.90 16.96
CA ALA A 71 -19.15 -4.48 18.27
C ALA A 71 -18.98 -3.45 19.40
N LEU A 72 -17.96 -2.58 19.28
CA LEU A 72 -17.74 -1.48 20.22
C LEU A 72 -18.88 -0.46 20.18
N LEU A 73 -19.34 -0.04 18.99
CA LEU A 73 -20.47 0.89 18.85
C LEU A 73 -21.79 0.30 19.35
N LEU A 74 -21.99 -1.01 19.20
CA LEU A 74 -23.18 -1.70 19.69
C LEU A 74 -23.10 -2.02 21.19
N GLY A 75 -21.91 -1.97 21.78
CA GLY A 75 -21.66 -2.27 23.19
C GLY A 75 -21.73 -3.77 23.53
N CYS A 76 -21.55 -4.65 22.54
CA CYS A 76 -21.56 -6.10 22.74
C CYS A 76 -20.17 -6.64 23.12
N TRP A 77 -20.13 -7.78 23.80
CA TRP A 77 -18.88 -8.49 24.19
C TRP A 77 -17.75 -7.59 24.74
N LYS A 78 -18.10 -6.57 25.52
CA LYS A 78 -17.23 -5.45 25.93
C LYS A 78 -15.79 -5.86 26.25
N ARG A 79 -15.61 -6.84 27.14
CA ARG A 79 -14.26 -7.30 27.54
C ARG A 79 -13.46 -7.91 26.40
N VAL A 80 -14.09 -8.74 25.58
CA VAL A 80 -13.44 -9.37 24.42
C VAL A 80 -13.07 -8.31 23.41
N VAL A 81 -14.00 -7.40 23.10
CA VAL A 81 -13.75 -6.28 22.18
C VAL A 81 -12.59 -5.42 22.68
N LEU A 82 -12.62 -4.96 23.93
CA LEU A 82 -11.54 -4.14 24.50
C LEU A 82 -10.19 -4.88 24.50
N LEU A 83 -10.17 -6.17 24.85
CA LEU A 83 -8.95 -6.97 24.81
C LEU A 83 -8.39 -7.10 23.38
N SER A 84 -9.25 -7.42 22.40
CA SER A 84 -8.87 -7.53 20.99
C SER A 84 -8.41 -6.19 20.40
N LEU A 85 -9.11 -5.09 20.72
CA LEU A 85 -8.71 -3.73 20.32
C LEU A 85 -7.34 -3.37 20.91
N SER A 86 -7.13 -3.64 22.21
CA SER A 86 -5.84 -3.41 22.87
C SER A 86 -4.72 -4.22 22.23
N GLY A 87 -4.96 -5.50 21.93
CA GLY A 87 -3.97 -6.35 21.27
C GLY A 87 -3.62 -5.86 19.87
N MET A 88 -4.63 -5.52 19.05
CA MET A 88 -4.42 -5.09 17.67
C MET A 88 -3.72 -3.73 17.59
N ILE A 89 -4.14 -2.74 18.39
CA ILE A 89 -3.47 -1.44 18.42
C ILE A 89 -2.11 -1.54 19.07
N GLY A 90 -1.93 -2.34 20.12
CA GLY A 90 -0.61 -2.57 20.71
C GLY A 90 0.38 -3.14 19.70
N PHE A 91 -0.08 -4.10 18.89
CA PHE A 91 0.71 -4.67 17.80
C PHE A 91 1.04 -3.64 16.70
N PHE A 92 0.06 -2.89 16.20
CA PHE A 92 0.31 -1.86 15.18
C PHE A 92 1.16 -0.70 15.71
N THR A 93 0.99 -0.30 16.98
CA THR A 93 1.83 0.72 17.62
C THR A 93 3.29 0.27 17.64
N PHE A 94 3.54 -1.02 17.92
CA PHE A 94 4.89 -1.58 17.85
C PHE A 94 5.45 -1.57 16.42
N LEU A 95 4.67 -2.01 15.43
CA LEU A 95 5.11 -2.01 14.02
C LEU A 95 5.37 -0.60 13.48
N THR A 96 4.49 0.35 13.77
CA THR A 96 4.60 1.74 13.32
C THR A 96 5.79 2.44 14.00
N PHE A 97 6.04 2.17 15.28
CA PHE A 97 7.25 2.63 15.96
C PHE A 97 8.51 2.05 15.33
N TRP A 98 8.53 0.74 15.05
CA TRP A 98 9.67 0.07 14.43
C TRP A 98 9.98 0.67 13.05
N SER A 99 8.95 0.81 12.21
CA SER A 99 9.05 1.44 10.89
C SER A 99 9.52 2.89 10.97
N ALA A 100 9.01 3.69 11.92
CA ALA A 100 9.41 5.08 12.11
C ALA A 100 10.85 5.25 12.64
N TYR A 101 11.32 4.32 13.46
CA TYR A 101 12.66 4.38 14.04
C TYR A 101 13.74 3.88 13.07
N PHE A 102 13.46 2.80 12.33
CA PHE A 102 14.42 2.18 11.41
C PHE A 102 14.26 2.63 9.94
N ASN A 103 13.27 3.46 9.62
CA ASN A 103 12.94 3.93 8.26
C ASN A 103 12.80 2.80 7.23
N GLN A 104 12.30 1.64 7.66
CA GLN A 104 12.23 0.43 6.82
C GLN A 104 10.99 0.38 5.91
N VAL A 105 9.89 1.01 6.33
CA VAL A 105 8.61 1.01 5.58
C VAL A 105 8.06 2.42 5.54
N THR A 106 7.73 2.91 4.35
CA THR A 106 7.29 4.30 4.11
C THR A 106 5.81 4.53 4.39
N ASP A 107 4.96 3.49 4.31
CA ASP A 107 3.53 3.57 4.61
C ASP A 107 3.08 2.37 5.47
N CYS A 108 2.53 2.66 6.65
CA CYS A 108 2.06 1.66 7.61
C CYS A 108 0.72 1.01 7.22
N GLY A 109 0.08 1.44 6.13
CA GLY A 109 -1.14 0.83 5.56
C GLY A 109 -2.39 0.97 6.45
N CYS A 110 -2.34 1.81 7.50
CA CYS A 110 -3.39 1.91 8.50
C CYS A 110 -4.73 2.43 7.94
N PHE A 111 -4.72 3.35 6.99
CA PHE A 111 -5.92 3.81 6.27
C PHE A 111 -5.89 3.41 4.80
N GLY A 112 -5.10 2.39 4.43
CA GLY A 112 -4.80 2.08 3.03
C GLY A 112 -4.35 3.32 2.24
N ASP A 113 -4.54 3.26 0.92
CA ASP A 113 -4.12 4.32 0.00
C ASP A 113 -5.00 5.60 0.08
N ALA A 114 -6.06 5.62 0.90
CA ALA A 114 -6.96 6.77 0.96
C ALA A 114 -6.38 7.96 1.73
N ILE A 115 -5.58 7.69 2.76
CA ILE A 115 -4.88 8.69 3.56
C ILE A 115 -3.48 8.12 3.85
N PRO A 116 -2.50 8.32 2.94
CA PRO A 116 -1.13 7.92 3.19
C PRO A 116 -0.62 8.73 4.37
N LEU A 117 -0.15 8.03 5.40
CA LEU A 117 0.40 8.65 6.61
C LEU A 117 1.87 8.28 6.72
N THR A 118 2.69 9.28 7.07
CA THR A 118 4.09 9.01 7.40
C THR A 118 4.18 8.05 8.59
N PRO A 119 5.31 7.34 8.78
CA PRO A 119 5.48 6.42 9.90
C PRO A 119 5.25 7.09 11.26
N TRP A 120 5.73 8.32 11.45
CA TRP A 120 5.54 9.09 12.68
C TRP A 120 4.10 9.51 12.92
N GLU A 121 3.38 9.96 11.88
CA GLU A 121 1.94 10.28 11.99
C GLU A 121 1.12 9.04 12.35
N SER A 122 1.44 7.89 11.73
CA SER A 122 0.82 6.61 12.03
C SER A 122 1.04 6.20 13.49
N PHE A 123 2.27 6.32 13.99
CA PHE A 123 2.63 6.04 15.38
C PHE A 123 1.87 6.95 16.36
N TYR A 124 1.85 8.27 16.15
CA TYR A 124 1.14 9.19 17.05
C TYR A 124 -0.36 8.92 17.09
N LYS A 125 -0.96 8.61 15.93
CA LYS A 125 -2.36 8.21 15.83
C LYS A 125 -2.64 6.94 16.64
N ASP A 126 -1.77 5.94 16.56
CA ASP A 126 -1.90 4.69 17.33
C ASP A 126 -1.72 4.91 18.85
N VAL A 127 -0.81 5.82 19.26
CA VAL A 127 -0.66 6.24 20.66
C VAL A 127 -1.92 6.93 21.18
N VAL A 128 -2.55 7.82 20.39
CA VAL A 128 -3.83 8.44 20.74
C VAL A 128 -4.92 7.38 20.89
N LEU A 129 -4.98 6.39 19.99
CA LEU A 129 -5.91 5.28 20.10
C LEU A 129 -5.66 4.43 21.36
N CYS A 130 -4.40 4.19 21.73
CA CYS A 130 -4.06 3.53 23.00
C CYS A 130 -4.64 4.26 24.20
N VAL A 131 -4.49 5.59 24.26
CA VAL A 131 -5.03 6.42 25.35
C VAL A 131 -6.56 6.33 25.40
N LEU A 132 -7.23 6.41 24.24
CA LEU A 132 -8.68 6.26 24.16
C LEU A 132 -9.14 4.87 24.62
N ILE A 133 -8.40 3.81 24.29
CA ILE A 133 -8.69 2.44 24.74
C ILE A 133 -8.49 2.30 26.25
N ILE A 134 -7.49 2.94 26.85
CA ILE A 134 -7.30 2.97 28.31
C ILE A 134 -8.50 3.66 28.98
N ILE A 135 -9.01 4.77 28.41
CA ILE A 135 -10.23 5.44 28.88
C ILE A 135 -11.44 4.50 28.79
N LEU A 136 -11.55 3.71 27.73
CA LEU A 136 -12.61 2.70 27.57
C LEU A 136 -12.51 1.58 28.61
N TRP A 137 -11.30 1.10 28.93
CA TRP A 137 -11.06 0.14 30.01
C TRP A 137 -11.46 0.71 31.37
N TRP A 138 -11.07 1.95 31.67
CA TRP A 138 -11.47 2.62 32.91
C TRP A 138 -13.00 2.78 33.00
N GLY A 139 -13.63 3.02 31.85
CA GLY A 139 -15.07 3.21 31.66
C GLY A 139 -15.87 1.97 31.30
N GLU A 140 -15.35 0.74 31.40
CA GLU A 140 -15.97 -0.47 30.83
C GLU A 140 -17.48 -0.60 31.12
N LYS A 141 -17.89 -0.28 32.35
CA LYS A 141 -19.29 -0.34 32.80
C LYS A 141 -20.19 0.74 32.18
N GLU A 142 -19.62 1.88 31.80
CA GLU A 142 -20.31 3.06 31.23
C GLU A 142 -20.49 2.99 29.70
N ILE A 143 -19.86 2.02 29.03
CA ILE A 143 -20.04 1.74 27.60
C ILE A 143 -21.52 1.50 27.34
N PHE A 144 -22.12 2.29 26.43
CA PHE A 144 -23.55 2.22 26.18
C PHE A 144 -23.91 0.94 25.42
N SER A 145 -25.10 0.40 25.70
CA SER A 145 -25.70 -0.72 24.98
C SER A 145 -27.05 -0.25 24.45
N SER A 146 -27.04 0.55 23.38
CA SER A 146 -28.23 1.27 22.91
C SER A 146 -29.25 0.38 22.21
N VAL A 147 -28.88 -0.85 21.86
CA VAL A 147 -29.71 -1.79 21.10
C VAL A 147 -29.97 -3.08 21.89
N PRO A 148 -31.15 -3.71 21.71
CA PRO A 148 -31.44 -5.02 22.26
C PRO A 148 -30.42 -6.06 21.75
N LYS A 149 -30.08 -7.05 22.59
CA LYS A 149 -29.08 -8.09 22.26
C LYS A 149 -29.35 -8.79 20.93
N ILE A 150 -30.61 -9.12 20.65
CA ILE A 150 -31.02 -9.77 19.39
C ILE A 150 -30.68 -8.89 18.19
N THR A 151 -31.03 -7.60 18.27
CA THR A 151 -30.71 -6.62 17.22
C THR A 151 -29.20 -6.46 17.05
N SER A 152 -28.43 -6.43 18.14
CA SER A 152 -26.96 -6.39 18.06
C SER A 152 -26.39 -7.60 17.32
N TYR A 153 -26.88 -8.82 17.61
CA TYR A 153 -26.44 -10.03 16.90
C TYR A 153 -26.82 -10.01 15.42
N ILE A 154 -28.00 -9.52 15.08
CA ILE A 154 -28.43 -9.35 13.68
C ILE A 154 -27.50 -8.35 12.96
N LEU A 155 -27.21 -7.20 13.58
CA LEU A 155 -26.31 -6.21 12.99
C LEU A 155 -24.88 -6.73 12.83
N MET A 156 -24.38 -7.52 13.78
CA MET A 156 -23.09 -8.19 13.65
C MET A 156 -23.08 -9.22 12.51
N ALA A 157 -24.15 -10.01 12.35
CA ALA A 157 -24.28 -10.96 11.25
C ALA A 157 -24.36 -10.27 9.89
N VAL A 158 -25.10 -9.15 9.80
CA VAL A 158 -25.15 -8.31 8.60
C VAL A 158 -23.79 -7.70 8.30
N GLY A 159 -23.09 -7.19 9.31
CA GLY A 159 -21.73 -6.66 9.17
C GLY A 159 -20.76 -7.72 8.62
N LEU A 160 -20.82 -8.95 9.16
CA LEU A 160 -20.01 -10.06 8.67
C LEU A 160 -20.37 -10.44 7.22
N GLY A 161 -21.66 -10.56 6.91
CA GLY A 161 -22.14 -10.84 5.55
C GLY A 161 -21.71 -9.77 4.55
N PHE A 162 -21.82 -8.50 4.94
CA PHE A 162 -21.33 -7.37 4.15
C PHE A 162 -19.82 -7.49 3.91
N SER A 163 -19.02 -7.73 4.94
CA SER A 163 -17.56 -7.88 4.80
C SER A 163 -17.18 -8.98 3.82
N ILE A 164 -17.87 -10.12 3.86
CA ILE A 164 -17.64 -11.26 2.95
C ILE A 164 -18.01 -10.88 1.51
N VAL A 165 -19.21 -10.35 1.29
CA VAL A 165 -19.71 -10.00 -0.05
C VAL A 165 -18.86 -8.89 -0.68
N PHE A 166 -18.55 -7.85 0.09
CA PHE A 166 -17.75 -6.73 -0.38
C PHE A 166 -16.32 -7.14 -0.71
N THR A 167 -15.67 -7.93 0.16
CA THR A 167 -14.34 -8.50 -0.11
C THR A 167 -14.37 -9.37 -1.37
N TYR A 168 -15.37 -10.23 -1.52
CA TYR A 168 -15.53 -11.07 -2.71
C TYR A 168 -15.68 -10.22 -3.98
N GLN A 169 -16.44 -9.12 -3.92
CA GLN A 169 -16.61 -8.21 -5.04
C GLN A 169 -15.27 -7.56 -5.43
N VAL A 170 -14.56 -6.93 -4.49
CA VAL A 170 -13.31 -6.21 -4.82
C VAL A 170 -12.19 -7.14 -5.28
N MET A 171 -12.16 -8.37 -4.76
CA MET A 171 -11.22 -9.42 -5.20
C MET A 171 -11.50 -9.94 -6.60
N ASN A 172 -12.71 -9.73 -7.14
CA ASN A 172 -13.11 -10.24 -8.45
C ASN A 172 -13.41 -9.14 -9.48
N HIS A 173 -13.52 -7.87 -9.08
CA HIS A 173 -13.99 -6.77 -9.94
C HIS A 173 -13.26 -5.43 -9.72
N LEU A 174 -12.03 -5.46 -9.19
CA LEU A 174 -11.27 -4.29 -8.72
C LEU A 174 -11.88 -3.57 -7.49
N PRO A 175 -11.07 -2.76 -6.77
CA PRO A 175 -11.57 -1.86 -5.74
C PRO A 175 -12.71 -0.96 -6.24
N SER A 176 -13.74 -0.78 -5.42
CA SER A 176 -14.90 0.08 -5.77
C SER A 176 -14.51 1.55 -5.93
N ARG A 177 -13.49 1.98 -5.17
CA ARG A 177 -12.88 3.29 -5.31
C ARG A 177 -11.38 3.15 -5.41
N ASP A 178 -10.78 3.77 -6.40
CA ASP A 178 -9.34 3.80 -6.57
C ASP A 178 -8.78 5.11 -6.01
N PHE A 179 -7.91 5.02 -5.01
CA PHE A 179 -7.23 6.17 -4.40
C PHE A 179 -5.79 6.34 -4.91
N ARG A 180 -5.33 5.44 -5.79
CA ARG A 180 -3.94 5.40 -6.25
C ARG A 180 -3.68 6.42 -7.35
N PRO A 181 -2.40 6.75 -7.61
CA PRO A 181 -1.99 7.67 -8.67
C PRO A 181 -2.48 7.30 -10.08
N TYR A 182 -2.81 6.03 -10.31
CA TYR A 182 -3.30 5.48 -11.57
C TYR A 182 -4.82 5.25 -11.59
N ALA A 183 -5.59 6.00 -10.79
CA ALA A 183 -7.05 5.92 -10.81
C ALA A 183 -7.63 6.35 -12.17
N GLU A 184 -8.79 5.80 -12.54
CA GLU A 184 -9.50 6.21 -13.76
C GLU A 184 -9.76 7.72 -13.76
N GLY A 185 -9.42 8.37 -14.88
CA GLY A 185 -9.50 9.81 -15.06
C GLY A 185 -8.22 10.56 -14.73
N LEU A 186 -7.22 9.99 -14.06
CA LEU A 186 -5.94 10.65 -13.80
C LEU A 186 -4.97 10.55 -14.97
N SER A 187 -4.05 11.52 -15.08
CA SER A 187 -2.98 11.52 -16.09
C SER A 187 -1.65 11.14 -15.45
N ILE A 188 -1.01 10.13 -16.03
CA ILE A 188 0.32 9.66 -15.64
C ILE A 188 1.36 10.76 -15.90
N ILE A 189 1.28 11.43 -17.05
CA ILE A 189 2.18 12.54 -17.41
C ILE A 189 2.11 13.66 -16.37
N GLU A 190 0.89 14.07 -15.99
CA GLU A 190 0.73 15.10 -14.95
C GLU A 190 1.19 14.60 -13.57
N GLY A 191 1.00 13.31 -13.27
CA GLY A 191 1.47 12.69 -12.03
C GLY A 191 2.99 12.54 -11.94
N MET A 192 3.70 12.62 -13.07
CA MET A 192 5.17 12.55 -13.15
C MET A 192 5.85 13.91 -13.07
N LYS A 193 5.10 15.02 -13.08
CA LYS A 193 5.69 16.36 -13.09
C LYS A 193 6.56 16.58 -11.85
N PRO A 194 7.83 16.93 -12.02
CA PRO A 194 8.74 17.13 -10.91
C PRO A 194 8.43 18.44 -10.17
N ALA A 195 8.93 18.58 -8.95
CA ALA A 195 8.64 19.72 -8.09
C ALA A 195 9.01 21.06 -8.76
N GLU A 196 10.10 21.06 -9.53
CA GLU A 196 10.64 22.24 -10.22
C GLU A 196 9.67 22.79 -11.27
N GLU A 197 8.97 21.93 -12.02
CA GLU A 197 7.97 22.36 -13.00
C GLU A 197 6.72 22.95 -12.34
N LEU A 198 6.41 22.51 -11.12
CA LEU A 198 5.26 22.99 -10.35
C LEU A 198 5.59 24.18 -9.45
N GLY A 199 6.86 24.61 -9.39
CA GLY A 199 7.33 25.65 -8.48
C GLY A 199 7.27 25.25 -7.01
N LEU A 200 7.33 23.95 -6.72
CA LEU A 200 7.34 23.37 -5.38
C LEU A 200 8.77 23.00 -4.98
N GLU A 201 9.03 22.88 -3.66
CA GLU A 201 10.33 22.42 -3.19
C GLU A 201 10.42 20.90 -3.26
N PRO A 202 11.45 20.31 -3.88
CA PRO A 202 11.64 18.86 -3.90
C PRO A 202 12.01 18.32 -2.51
N PRO A 203 11.86 17.00 -2.27
CA PRO A 203 12.39 16.36 -1.08
C PRO A 203 13.90 16.59 -0.96
N LYS A 204 14.36 16.88 0.27
CA LYS A 204 15.79 17.06 0.55
C LYS A 204 16.29 15.85 1.30
N TYR A 205 17.33 15.23 0.75
CA TYR A 205 18.02 14.10 1.36
C TYR A 205 19.41 14.52 1.81
N GLU A 206 19.83 14.06 2.97
CA GLU A 206 21.22 14.15 3.43
C GLU A 206 21.76 12.74 3.61
N VAL A 207 23.04 12.57 3.27
CA VAL A 207 23.75 11.32 3.51
C VAL A 207 24.49 11.46 4.84
N ILE A 208 24.19 10.60 5.79
CA ILE A 208 24.97 10.43 7.01
C ILE A 208 26.12 9.47 6.69
N TYR A 209 27.34 10.00 6.69
CA TYR A 209 28.56 9.24 6.54
C TYR A 209 29.01 8.68 7.88
N THR A 210 29.18 7.37 7.94
CA THR A 210 29.82 6.71 9.09
C THR A 210 31.32 6.63 8.83
N LEU A 211 32.11 7.26 9.71
CA LEU A 211 33.56 7.32 9.60
C LEU A 211 34.21 6.61 10.80
N ARG A 212 35.34 5.97 10.55
CA ARG A 212 36.14 5.31 11.59
C ARG A 212 37.57 5.83 11.60
N ASN A 213 38.10 6.17 12.77
CA ASN A 213 39.50 6.56 12.90
C ASN A 213 40.42 5.35 13.13
N GLU A 214 41.73 5.57 13.06
CA GLU A 214 42.75 4.52 13.31
C GLU A 214 42.68 3.94 14.74
N ALA A 215 42.18 4.71 15.72
CA ALA A 215 41.97 4.27 17.11
C ALA A 215 40.72 3.37 17.29
N GLY A 216 39.92 3.20 16.24
CA GLY A 216 38.73 2.38 16.21
C GLY A 216 37.43 3.08 16.63
N GLU A 217 37.46 4.39 16.88
CA GLU A 217 36.30 5.22 17.19
C GLU A 217 35.46 5.44 15.92
N ILE A 218 34.14 5.40 16.07
CA ILE A 218 33.16 5.56 14.99
C ILE A 218 32.38 6.83 15.22
N THR A 219 32.29 7.70 14.21
CA THR A 219 31.44 8.90 14.23
C THR A 219 30.53 8.93 13.01
N GLU A 220 29.37 9.54 13.16
CA GLU A 220 28.42 9.81 12.08
C GLU A 220 28.41 11.32 11.80
N ILE A 221 28.53 11.72 10.53
CA ILE A 221 28.46 13.12 10.11
C ILE A 221 27.55 13.28 8.92
N THR A 222 26.86 14.41 8.82
CA THR A 222 25.96 14.70 7.69
C THR A 222 26.75 15.08 6.43
N SER A 223 26.12 14.99 5.26
CA SER A 223 26.73 15.42 4.00
C SER A 223 27.02 16.93 3.99
N SER A 224 26.22 17.70 4.72
CA SER A 224 26.40 19.14 4.92
C SER A 224 27.64 19.44 5.77
N GLU A 225 27.85 18.69 6.86
CA GLU A 225 29.06 18.77 7.69
C GLU A 225 30.30 18.24 6.97
N TYR A 226 30.15 17.14 6.22
CA TYR A 226 31.22 16.57 5.38
C TYR A 226 31.77 17.62 4.42
N ILE A 227 30.87 18.38 3.78
CA ILE A 227 31.22 19.47 2.84
C ILE A 227 31.83 20.67 3.57
N SER A 228 31.16 21.16 4.62
CA SER A 228 31.55 22.40 5.30
C SER A 228 32.85 22.30 6.09
N GLU A 229 33.11 21.15 6.73
CA GLU A 229 34.33 20.90 7.50
C GLU A 229 35.43 20.17 6.72
N LYS A 230 35.21 19.96 5.41
CA LYS A 230 36.16 19.33 4.50
C LYS A 230 36.68 17.97 4.96
N TRP A 231 35.77 17.09 5.34
CA TRP A 231 36.13 15.77 5.86
C TRP A 231 36.90 14.89 4.86
N TRP A 232 36.81 15.16 3.55
CA TRP A 232 37.63 14.49 2.53
C TRP A 232 39.13 14.80 2.63
N GLU A 233 39.53 15.85 3.35
CA GLU A 233 40.94 16.21 3.58
C GLU A 233 41.53 15.50 4.81
N LYS A 234 40.70 14.90 5.68
CA LYS A 234 41.13 14.25 6.92
C LYS A 234 41.48 12.79 6.67
N THR A 235 42.75 12.50 6.41
CA THR A 235 43.24 11.16 6.08
C THR A 235 43.18 10.16 7.24
N GLU A 236 43.11 10.65 8.48
CA GLU A 236 42.96 9.81 9.68
C GLU A 236 41.57 9.16 9.85
N TRP A 237 40.60 9.49 8.99
CA TRP A 237 39.25 8.92 9.02
C TRP A 237 38.94 8.14 7.74
N THR A 238 38.52 6.89 7.89
CA THR A 238 38.07 6.03 6.79
C THR A 238 36.56 5.95 6.76
N MET A 239 35.95 6.21 5.61
CA MET A 239 34.49 6.09 5.42
C MET A 239 34.08 4.62 5.32
N LEU A 240 33.13 4.23 6.17
CA LEU A 240 32.46 2.95 6.11
C LEU A 240 31.19 3.13 5.28
N SER A 241 31.33 3.04 3.95
CA SER A 241 30.22 3.22 3.00
C SER A 241 29.05 2.28 3.28
N GLU A 242 29.32 1.08 3.79
CA GLU A 242 28.30 0.07 4.11
C GLU A 242 27.43 0.41 5.32
N LEU A 243 27.89 1.32 6.19
CA LEU A 243 27.12 1.79 7.36
C LEU A 243 26.49 3.17 7.13
N SER A 244 26.87 3.85 6.06
CA SER A 244 26.38 5.19 5.74
C SER A 244 24.92 5.12 5.29
N LYS A 245 24.10 6.06 5.77
CA LYS A 245 22.64 6.04 5.58
C LYS A 245 22.18 7.31 4.92
N THR A 246 21.23 7.21 4.00
CA THR A 246 20.55 8.40 3.47
C THR A 246 19.31 8.65 4.30
N ILE A 247 19.15 9.87 4.81
CA ILE A 247 17.95 10.30 5.52
C ILE A 247 17.24 11.39 4.73
N LYS A 248 15.91 11.33 4.69
CA LYS A 248 15.06 12.41 4.16
C LYS A 248 14.97 13.49 5.24
N VAL A 249 15.53 14.67 4.99
CA VAL A 249 15.60 15.79 5.94
C VAL A 249 14.46 16.79 5.73
N ALA A 250 13.90 16.83 4.51
CA ALA A 250 12.66 17.51 4.24
C ALA A 250 11.78 16.68 3.32
N GLU A 251 10.48 16.54 3.67
CA GLU A 251 9.50 15.78 2.90
C GLU A 251 9.34 16.29 1.47
N GLY A 252 9.29 17.62 1.27
CA GLY A 252 9.13 18.24 -0.06
C GLY A 252 7.92 17.74 -0.84
N TYR A 253 7.83 18.13 -2.12
CA TYR A 253 6.89 17.56 -3.07
C TYR A 253 7.55 16.43 -3.84
N GLU A 254 7.02 15.23 -3.67
CA GLU A 254 7.40 14.04 -4.42
C GLU A 254 6.27 13.70 -5.41
N PRO A 255 6.56 13.52 -6.72
CA PRO A 255 5.53 13.23 -7.70
C PRO A 255 4.77 11.95 -7.31
N PRO A 256 3.42 11.95 -7.37
CA PRO A 256 2.62 10.77 -7.05
C PRO A 256 2.95 9.60 -7.99
N VAL A 257 3.50 9.86 -9.17
CA VAL A 257 4.08 8.87 -10.07
C VAL A 257 5.56 9.17 -10.26
N HIS A 258 6.45 8.45 -9.59
CA HIS A 258 7.92 8.65 -9.68
C HIS A 258 8.67 7.46 -10.29
N ASP A 259 8.19 6.23 -10.12
CA ASP A 259 8.87 5.02 -10.60
C ASP A 259 8.35 4.46 -11.94
N PHE A 260 7.45 5.20 -12.61
CA PHE A 260 6.84 4.71 -13.84
C PHE A 260 7.83 4.71 -15.01
N SER A 261 8.17 3.52 -15.47
CA SER A 261 8.95 3.32 -16.68
C SER A 261 8.47 2.09 -17.45
N ILE A 262 8.46 2.21 -18.78
CA ILE A 262 8.20 1.12 -19.71
C ILE A 262 9.49 0.87 -20.48
N MET A 263 10.14 -0.26 -20.21
CA MET A 263 11.41 -0.63 -20.82
C MET A 263 11.27 -1.89 -21.65
N ASN A 264 11.93 -1.97 -22.78
CA ASN A 264 12.11 -3.23 -23.51
C ASN A 264 13.59 -3.45 -23.81
N ASP A 265 13.90 -4.52 -24.56
CA ASP A 265 15.27 -4.85 -24.96
C ASP A 265 15.99 -3.73 -25.75
N TYR A 266 15.24 -2.78 -26.30
CA TYR A 266 15.74 -1.68 -27.12
C TYR A 266 15.83 -0.34 -26.37
N GLY A 267 15.30 -0.26 -25.14
CA GLY A 267 15.38 0.93 -24.29
C GLY A 267 14.05 1.36 -23.67
N ASN A 268 14.01 2.61 -23.21
CA ASN A 268 12.85 3.21 -22.55
C ASN A 268 11.83 3.72 -23.59
N LEU A 269 10.60 3.22 -23.51
CA LEU A 269 9.48 3.55 -24.40
C LEU A 269 8.46 4.51 -23.78
N THR A 270 8.65 4.90 -22.51
CA THR A 270 7.64 5.58 -21.68
C THR A 270 6.99 6.77 -22.39
N ASP A 271 7.78 7.74 -22.86
CA ASP A 271 7.24 8.94 -23.51
C ASP A 271 6.48 8.62 -24.80
N SER A 272 7.00 7.67 -25.60
CA SER A 272 6.37 7.26 -26.85
C SER A 272 5.00 6.63 -26.64
N ILE A 273 4.85 5.88 -25.54
CA ILE A 273 3.59 5.21 -25.15
C ILE A 273 2.61 6.23 -24.57
N LEU A 274 3.09 7.14 -23.70
CA LEU A 274 2.25 8.14 -23.05
C LEU A 274 1.68 9.18 -24.02
N VAL A 275 2.30 9.40 -25.19
CA VAL A 275 1.78 10.34 -26.20
C VAL A 275 0.75 9.70 -27.14
N MET A 276 0.61 8.36 -27.16
CA MET A 276 -0.32 7.67 -28.06
C MET A 276 -1.77 8.09 -27.81
N ASP A 277 -2.55 8.20 -28.88
CA ASP A 277 -3.98 8.50 -28.79
C ASP A 277 -4.72 7.42 -27.98
N GLU A 278 -4.41 6.14 -28.19
CA GLU A 278 -4.96 5.04 -27.40
C GLU A 278 -3.98 3.87 -27.33
N ILE A 279 -3.81 3.28 -26.14
CA ILE A 279 -3.09 2.02 -25.96
C ILE A 279 -3.68 1.19 -24.83
N TRP A 280 -3.74 -0.12 -25.05
CA TRP A 280 -4.19 -1.11 -24.08
C TRP A 280 -3.01 -1.81 -23.42
N LEU A 281 -2.84 -1.61 -22.11
CA LEU A 281 -1.79 -2.25 -21.34
C LEU A 281 -2.38 -3.46 -20.59
N LEU A 282 -1.89 -4.66 -20.89
CA LEU A 282 -2.16 -5.86 -20.12
C LEU A 282 -1.11 -5.98 -19.03
N VAL A 283 -1.45 -5.60 -17.81
CA VAL A 283 -0.56 -5.64 -16.66
C VAL A 283 -0.62 -7.01 -16.01
N ALA A 284 0.52 -7.68 -15.92
CA ALA A 284 0.71 -8.91 -15.15
C ALA A 284 1.94 -8.73 -14.25
N TYR A 285 1.76 -8.19 -13.05
CA TYR A 285 2.88 -7.70 -12.24
C TYR A 285 3.92 -8.77 -11.89
N ASN A 286 3.51 -10.03 -11.71
CA ASN A 286 4.41 -11.13 -11.40
C ASN A 286 3.82 -12.47 -11.87
N HIS A 287 4.55 -13.20 -12.72
CA HIS A 287 4.13 -14.49 -13.26
C HIS A 287 3.85 -15.52 -12.14
N ALA A 288 4.68 -15.60 -11.11
CA ALA A 288 4.51 -16.59 -10.03
C ALA A 288 3.25 -16.35 -9.18
N LYS A 289 2.69 -15.14 -9.21
CA LYS A 289 1.48 -14.75 -8.48
C LYS A 289 0.23 -14.63 -9.38
N THR A 290 0.31 -15.03 -10.65
CA THR A 290 -0.79 -14.89 -11.62
C THR A 290 -1.77 -16.08 -11.55
N SER A 291 -2.99 -15.90 -12.03
CA SER A 291 -3.99 -16.98 -12.14
C SER A 291 -4.19 -17.45 -13.58
N ASP A 292 -4.17 -18.76 -13.82
CA ASP A 292 -4.49 -19.37 -15.13
C ASP A 292 -5.91 -19.01 -15.61
N LYS A 293 -6.86 -18.95 -14.67
CA LYS A 293 -8.22 -18.51 -14.98
C LYS A 293 -8.25 -17.04 -15.42
N GLY A 294 -7.40 -16.21 -14.83
CA GLY A 294 -7.26 -14.81 -15.25
C GLY A 294 -6.77 -14.70 -16.68
N TRP A 295 -5.73 -15.46 -17.03
CA TRP A 295 -5.21 -15.52 -18.41
C TRP A 295 -6.26 -15.96 -19.42
N SER A 296 -7.00 -17.04 -19.14
CA SER A 296 -8.05 -17.50 -20.07
C SER A 296 -9.16 -16.47 -20.34
N ASN A 297 -9.37 -15.50 -19.45
CA ASN A 297 -10.32 -14.42 -19.68
C ASN A 297 -9.75 -13.25 -20.50
N VAL A 298 -8.46 -12.96 -20.41
CA VAL A 298 -7.84 -11.81 -21.10
C VAL A 298 -7.30 -12.15 -22.49
N LEU A 299 -6.95 -13.42 -22.74
CA LEU A 299 -6.41 -13.87 -24.03
C LEU A 299 -7.34 -13.57 -25.22
N PRO A 300 -8.67 -13.79 -25.16
CA PRO A 300 -9.56 -13.44 -26.28
C PRO A 300 -9.53 -11.94 -26.63
N THR A 301 -9.45 -11.08 -25.61
CA THR A 301 -9.32 -9.63 -25.79
C THR A 301 -7.99 -9.27 -26.43
N LEU A 302 -6.90 -9.89 -25.96
CA LEU A 302 -5.55 -9.68 -26.50
C LEU A 302 -5.48 -10.08 -27.98
N GLU A 303 -6.02 -11.24 -28.34
CA GLU A 303 -6.07 -11.72 -29.73
C GLU A 303 -6.91 -10.79 -30.63
N LYS A 304 -8.04 -10.29 -30.12
CA LYS A 304 -8.89 -9.33 -30.83
C LYS A 304 -8.16 -8.01 -31.11
N LEU A 305 -7.50 -7.44 -30.09
CA LEU A 305 -6.72 -6.21 -30.23
C LEU A 305 -5.59 -6.39 -31.26
N ALA A 306 -4.92 -7.55 -31.24
CA ALA A 306 -3.92 -7.90 -32.24
C ALA A 306 -4.49 -8.04 -33.65
N GLY A 307 -5.67 -8.65 -33.80
CA GLY A 307 -6.35 -8.81 -35.09
C GLY A 307 -6.87 -7.49 -35.68
N GLU A 308 -7.29 -6.56 -34.84
CA GLU A 308 -7.77 -5.23 -35.23
C GLU A 308 -6.63 -4.22 -35.48
N GLY A 309 -5.40 -4.53 -35.02
CA GLY A 309 -4.26 -3.63 -35.08
C GLY A 309 -4.32 -2.49 -34.05
N THR A 310 -5.14 -2.64 -33.01
CA THR A 310 -5.23 -1.68 -31.91
C THR A 310 -3.94 -1.73 -31.09
N PRO A 311 -3.28 -0.58 -30.78
CA PRO A 311 -2.07 -0.58 -29.98
C PRO A 311 -2.28 -1.23 -28.61
N HIS A 312 -1.49 -2.26 -28.32
CA HIS A 312 -1.54 -2.98 -27.06
C HIS A 312 -0.15 -3.47 -26.66
N MET A 313 0.05 -3.70 -25.36
CA MET A 313 1.32 -4.17 -24.81
C MET A 313 1.11 -4.91 -23.50
N VAL A 314 1.86 -5.99 -23.29
CA VAL A 314 1.93 -6.69 -22.01
C VAL A 314 3.03 -6.06 -21.15
N LEU A 315 2.71 -5.75 -19.89
CA LEU A 315 3.65 -5.22 -18.92
C LEU A 315 3.84 -6.19 -17.75
N SER A 316 5.09 -6.50 -17.42
CA SER A 316 5.43 -7.36 -16.29
C SER A 316 6.77 -7.01 -15.66
N ALA A 317 6.97 -7.39 -14.40
CA ALA A 317 8.31 -7.49 -13.80
C ALA A 317 8.97 -8.87 -14.06
N SER A 318 8.21 -9.85 -14.57
CA SER A 318 8.69 -11.17 -14.97
C SER A 318 9.11 -11.21 -16.44
N MET A 319 9.84 -12.26 -16.83
CA MET A 319 10.38 -12.38 -18.18
C MET A 319 9.29 -12.81 -19.18
N PRO A 320 9.34 -12.35 -20.45
CA PRO A 320 8.40 -12.75 -21.49
C PRO A 320 8.33 -14.27 -21.66
N GLU A 321 9.45 -14.97 -21.51
CA GLU A 321 9.56 -16.42 -21.63
C GLU A 321 8.71 -17.16 -20.60
N ASP A 322 8.52 -16.58 -19.40
CA ASP A 322 7.71 -17.19 -18.33
C ASP A 322 6.24 -17.32 -18.78
N PHE A 323 5.77 -16.41 -19.64
CA PHE A 323 4.40 -16.38 -20.12
C PHE A 323 4.16 -17.18 -21.41
N ALA A 324 5.17 -17.88 -21.92
CA ALA A 324 5.03 -18.72 -23.13
C ALA A 324 3.96 -19.81 -22.96
N SER A 325 3.74 -20.28 -21.72
CA SER A 325 2.69 -21.24 -21.35
C SER A 325 1.26 -20.74 -21.65
N TYR A 326 1.06 -19.42 -21.64
CA TYR A 326 -0.21 -18.77 -21.97
C TYR A 326 -0.36 -18.45 -23.46
N GLY A 327 0.58 -18.89 -24.30
CA GLY A 327 0.55 -18.66 -25.74
C GLY A 327 1.06 -17.28 -26.17
N LEU A 328 1.69 -16.52 -25.25
CA LEU A 328 2.41 -15.31 -25.65
C LEU A 328 3.60 -15.70 -26.51
N SER A 329 3.55 -15.29 -27.79
CA SER A 329 4.64 -15.49 -28.74
C SER A 329 5.64 -14.33 -28.66
N ASN A 330 6.84 -14.52 -29.23
CA ASN A 330 7.84 -13.46 -29.40
C ASN A 330 7.35 -12.26 -30.26
N LYS A 331 6.16 -12.36 -30.87
CA LYS A 331 5.53 -11.26 -31.61
C LYS A 331 4.60 -10.40 -30.75
N THR A 332 4.25 -10.88 -29.55
CA THR A 332 3.41 -10.13 -28.61
C THR A 332 4.20 -8.94 -28.10
N PRO A 333 3.72 -7.69 -28.26
CA PRO A 333 4.42 -6.54 -27.70
C PRO A 333 4.52 -6.68 -26.18
N PHE A 334 5.75 -6.70 -25.67
CA PHE A 334 6.04 -6.90 -24.25
C PHE A 334 7.03 -5.84 -23.78
N ALA A 335 6.84 -5.37 -22.56
CA ALA A 335 7.78 -4.49 -21.88
C ALA A 335 7.79 -4.73 -20.37
N PHE A 336 8.84 -4.22 -19.75
CA PHE A 336 9.17 -4.34 -18.36
C PHE A 336 8.85 -3.05 -17.62
N THR A 337 8.29 -3.21 -16.43
CA THR A 337 8.03 -2.16 -15.46
C THR A 337 8.20 -2.76 -14.06
N ASP A 338 8.61 -1.95 -13.09
CA ASP A 338 8.77 -2.38 -11.70
C ASP A 338 7.48 -3.02 -11.13
N GLU A 339 7.65 -4.07 -10.32
CA GLU A 339 6.55 -4.84 -9.72
C GLU A 339 5.68 -3.96 -8.82
N THR A 340 6.28 -3.07 -8.03
CA THR A 340 5.55 -2.17 -7.11
C THR A 340 4.71 -1.18 -7.89
N THR A 341 5.28 -0.64 -8.96
CA THR A 341 4.55 0.19 -9.92
C THR A 341 3.35 -0.56 -10.52
N LEU A 342 3.56 -1.77 -11.05
CA LEU A 342 2.50 -2.56 -11.68
C LEU A 342 1.38 -2.95 -10.70
N LYS A 343 1.74 -3.35 -9.46
CA LYS A 343 0.78 -3.59 -8.38
C LYS A 343 -0.07 -2.34 -8.14
N THR A 344 0.54 -1.16 -8.14
CA THR A 344 -0.14 0.12 -7.92
C THR A 344 -1.01 0.52 -9.11
N MET A 345 -0.58 0.18 -10.33
CA MET A 345 -1.35 0.45 -11.55
C MET A 345 -2.67 -0.30 -11.57
N VAL A 346 -2.74 -1.59 -11.19
CA VAL A 346 -4.02 -2.34 -11.19
C VAL A 346 -3.99 -3.49 -10.17
N ARG A 347 -5.07 -3.67 -9.42
CA ARG A 347 -5.22 -4.79 -8.44
C ARG A 347 -5.74 -6.05 -9.14
N SER A 348 -5.08 -6.47 -10.21
CA SER A 348 -5.44 -7.66 -10.99
C SER A 348 -4.19 -8.22 -11.65
N ASN A 349 -4.05 -9.55 -11.65
CA ASN A 349 -2.90 -10.27 -12.22
C ASN A 349 -3.36 -11.47 -13.06
N PRO A 350 -3.58 -11.32 -14.37
CA PRO A 350 -3.41 -10.10 -15.16
C PRO A 350 -4.59 -9.12 -15.03
N GLY A 351 -4.46 -7.89 -15.54
CA GLY A 351 -5.54 -6.90 -15.63
C GLY A 351 -5.27 -5.83 -16.70
N TRP A 352 -6.30 -5.14 -17.16
CA TRP A 352 -6.17 -4.14 -18.22
C TRP A 352 -6.10 -2.72 -17.66
N VAL A 353 -5.26 -1.89 -18.28
CA VAL A 353 -5.23 -0.44 -18.11
C VAL A 353 -5.22 0.20 -19.50
N VAL A 354 -6.26 0.96 -19.82
CA VAL A 354 -6.41 1.65 -21.10
C VAL A 354 -5.99 3.11 -20.93
N LEU A 355 -5.03 3.54 -21.74
CA LEU A 355 -4.52 4.91 -21.74
C LEU A 355 -4.94 5.66 -23.00
N ASN A 356 -5.18 6.96 -22.85
CA ASN A 356 -5.35 7.92 -23.95
C ASN A 356 -4.51 9.15 -23.63
N LYS A 357 -3.44 9.39 -24.39
CA LYS A 357 -2.46 10.48 -24.14
C LYS A 357 -1.99 10.51 -22.69
N GLY A 358 -1.65 9.34 -22.17
CA GLY A 358 -1.17 9.15 -20.81
C GLY A 358 -2.24 9.33 -19.72
N ARG A 359 -3.51 9.57 -20.09
CA ARG A 359 -4.63 9.56 -19.16
C ARG A 359 -5.21 8.16 -19.05
N VAL A 360 -5.42 7.69 -17.83
CA VAL A 360 -6.10 6.41 -17.56
C VAL A 360 -7.57 6.56 -17.88
N VAL A 361 -8.03 5.96 -18.97
CA VAL A 361 -9.44 6.00 -19.39
C VAL A 361 -10.24 4.93 -18.67
N LYS A 362 -9.69 3.72 -18.59
CA LYS A 362 -10.42 2.59 -18.02
C LYS A 362 -9.50 1.50 -17.50
N LYS A 363 -9.96 0.78 -16.49
CA LYS A 363 -9.28 -0.37 -15.90
C LYS A 363 -10.24 -1.54 -15.81
N TYR A 364 -9.73 -2.74 -16.04
CA TYR A 364 -10.53 -3.95 -15.96
C TYR A 364 -9.81 -5.03 -15.16
N HIS A 365 -10.55 -5.65 -14.24
CA HIS A 365 -10.15 -6.93 -13.68
C HIS A 365 -10.15 -7.99 -14.78
N HIS A 366 -9.37 -9.07 -14.64
CA HIS A 366 -9.43 -10.17 -15.60
C HIS A 366 -10.83 -10.78 -15.73
N ASN A 367 -11.67 -10.75 -14.69
CA ASN A 367 -13.06 -11.25 -14.77
C ASN A 367 -13.97 -10.32 -15.60
N ASP A 368 -13.59 -9.06 -15.74
CA ASP A 368 -14.32 -8.02 -16.46
C ASP A 368 -13.66 -7.67 -17.78
N SER A 369 -12.75 -8.54 -18.26
CA SER A 369 -12.05 -8.33 -19.53
C SER A 369 -13.06 -8.13 -20.67
N PRO A 370 -12.98 -7.03 -21.41
CA PRO A 370 -13.93 -6.74 -22.47
C PRO A 370 -13.76 -7.74 -23.61
N ARG A 371 -14.86 -8.35 -24.07
CA ARG A 371 -14.85 -9.37 -25.12
C ARG A 371 -15.13 -8.77 -26.49
#